data_AF-A0A486XUV0-F1
#
_entry.id   AF-A0A486XUV0-F1
#
_cell.length_a   1.000
_cell.length_b   1.000
_cell.length_c   1.000
_cell.angle_alpha   90.00
_cell.angle_beta   90.00
_cell.angle_gamma   90.00
#
_symmetry.space_group_name_H-M   'P 1'
#
loop_
_entity.id
_entity.type
_entity.pdbx_description
1 polymer ?
#
loop_
_entity_poly.entity_id
_entity_poly.type
_entity_poly.pdbx_seq_one_letter_code
_entity_poly.pdbx_strand_id
1 'polypeptide(L)'
;MLKNVLMSLLLLAGSCSSHAGLISADLFTAADLPEYSEDGALTYQVLGSVFGAGVELNADDFLANPSGWLGGEVWLDYDPLTNILTLLSQDIMDFQTFDVWLSNIVFAETGQVISGFSVLSNNLINNAVQPVLAFTANSLHISYRYDPVFNFTGGQASFLVQLANQPQAIPAPATLAIFMLALAWLGIFGRRAKL
;
A
#
# COMPACT_ATOMS: atom_id res chain seq x y z
N MET A 1 40.36 20.51 -42.55
CA MET A 1 39.90 19.17 -42.94
C MET A 1 40.56 18.14 -42.03
N LEU A 2 39.81 17.63 -41.04
CA LEU A 2 39.95 16.34 -40.33
C LEU A 2 38.86 16.33 -39.24
N LYS A 3 37.57 16.32 -39.60
CA LYS A 3 36.72 15.12 -39.70
C LYS A 3 37.14 13.95 -38.79
N ASN A 4 36.37 13.82 -37.72
CA ASN A 4 35.85 12.56 -37.18
C ASN A 4 36.86 11.62 -36.52
N VAL A 5 37.12 11.82 -35.22
CA VAL A 5 37.49 10.72 -34.32
C VAL A 5 36.38 10.56 -33.29
N LEU A 6 35.47 9.66 -33.65
CA LEU A 6 34.76 8.73 -32.77
C LEU A 6 34.35 9.25 -31.39
N MET A 7 33.25 10.00 -31.40
CA MET A 7 32.31 10.10 -30.28
C MET A 7 31.60 8.75 -30.10
N SER A 8 32.32 7.72 -29.65
CA SER A 8 31.72 6.47 -29.18
C SER A 8 31.63 6.51 -27.65
N LEU A 9 30.93 7.52 -27.14
CA LEU A 9 30.43 7.48 -25.77
C LEU A 9 29.25 6.51 -25.81
N LEU A 10 29.56 5.26 -25.49
CA LEU A 10 28.61 4.19 -25.26
C LEU A 10 27.55 4.73 -24.27
N LEU A 11 26.37 5.11 -24.79
CA LEU A 11 25.18 5.28 -23.97
C LEU A 11 24.89 3.91 -23.38
N LEU A 12 25.44 3.64 -22.19
CA LEU A 12 24.78 2.79 -21.21
C LEU A 12 23.51 3.53 -20.81
N ALA A 13 22.50 3.50 -21.69
CA ALA A 13 21.13 3.58 -21.26
C ALA A 13 20.91 2.34 -20.40
N GLY A 14 21.24 2.47 -19.11
CA GLY A 14 20.78 1.53 -18.11
C GLY A 14 19.28 1.47 -18.29
N SER A 15 18.78 0.33 -18.74
CA SER A 15 17.36 0.01 -18.68
C SER A 15 16.97 0.15 -17.21
N CYS A 16 16.47 1.33 -16.85
CA CYS A 16 15.82 1.55 -15.59
C CYS A 16 14.54 0.73 -15.70
N SER A 17 14.61 -0.52 -15.25
CA SER A 17 13.42 -1.32 -15.00
C SER A 17 12.65 -0.54 -13.95
N SER A 18 11.66 0.26 -14.35
CA SER A 18 10.70 0.82 -13.40
C SER A 18 9.99 -0.38 -12.80
N HIS A 19 10.35 -0.72 -11.56
CA HIS A 19 9.59 -1.71 -10.84
C HIS A 19 8.23 -1.07 -10.52
N ALA A 20 7.16 -1.69 -10.99
CA ALA A 20 5.82 -1.29 -10.60
C ALA A 20 5.67 -1.59 -9.10
N GLY A 21 5.62 -0.57 -8.26
CA GLY A 21 5.65 -0.73 -6.81
C GLY A 21 4.97 0.42 -6.10
N LEU A 22 4.84 0.30 -4.78
CA LEU A 22 4.37 1.38 -3.93
C LEU A 22 5.49 2.40 -3.76
N ILE A 23 5.17 3.69 -3.87
CA ILE A 23 6.10 4.80 -3.62
C ILE A 23 5.99 5.28 -2.19
N SER A 24 4.77 5.49 -1.71
CA SER A 24 4.53 6.04 -0.37
C SER A 24 3.16 5.67 0.16
N ALA A 25 2.99 5.80 1.49
CA ALA A 25 1.71 5.65 2.16
C ALA A 25 1.70 6.38 3.51
N ASP A 26 0.52 6.57 4.07
CA ASP A 26 0.35 6.87 5.48
C ASP A 26 0.36 5.56 6.26
N LEU A 27 1.20 5.48 7.29
CA LEU A 27 1.40 4.28 8.10
C LEU A 27 0.90 4.54 9.51
N PHE A 28 0.21 3.56 10.09
CA PHE A 28 -0.31 3.66 11.44
C PHE A 28 -0.32 2.29 12.12
N THR A 29 0.07 2.26 13.39
CA THR A 29 -0.08 1.08 14.25
C THR A 29 -0.83 1.44 15.53
N ALA A 30 -1.60 0.50 16.06
CA ALA A 30 -2.29 0.63 17.34
C ALA A 30 -2.25 -0.67 18.13
N ALA A 31 -1.69 -0.65 19.34
CA ALA A 31 -1.68 -1.77 20.28
C ALA A 31 -2.54 -1.41 21.50
N ASP A 32 -3.49 -2.28 21.88
CA ASP A 32 -4.44 -1.96 22.94
C ASP A 32 -4.90 -3.16 23.79
N LEU A 33 -5.39 -2.83 24.98
CA LEU A 33 -5.99 -3.71 25.98
C LEU A 33 -7.35 -3.14 26.40
N PRO A 34 -8.37 -3.12 25.52
CA PRO A 34 -9.64 -2.45 25.75
C PRO A 34 -10.45 -3.00 26.94
N GLU A 35 -10.18 -4.22 27.41
CA GLU A 35 -10.82 -4.72 28.63
C GLU A 35 -10.15 -4.22 29.92
N TYR A 36 -8.95 -3.64 29.83
CA TYR A 36 -8.15 -3.17 30.95
C TYR A 36 -8.15 -1.65 31.10
N SER A 37 -8.34 -0.90 30.00
CA SER A 37 -8.47 0.56 30.01
C SER A 37 -9.39 1.03 28.87
N GLU A 38 -10.17 2.08 29.14
CA GLU A 38 -11.00 2.77 28.15
C GLU A 38 -10.29 4.02 27.56
N ASP A 39 -9.12 4.39 28.08
CA ASP A 39 -8.41 5.63 27.69
C ASP A 39 -7.82 5.55 26.26
N GLY A 40 -7.63 4.34 25.73
CA GLY A 40 -7.27 4.07 24.34
C GLY A 40 -5.86 3.48 24.11
N ALA A 41 -5.56 3.21 22.84
CA ALA A 41 -4.39 2.47 22.38
C ALA A 41 -3.06 3.25 22.41
N LEU A 42 -1.95 2.51 22.49
CA LEU A 42 -0.63 3.00 22.11
C LEU A 42 -0.55 3.06 20.59
N THR A 43 -0.16 4.20 20.04
CA THR A 43 -0.19 4.46 18.60
C THR A 43 1.08 5.10 18.08
N TYR A 44 1.47 4.71 16.87
CA TYR A 44 2.54 5.30 16.08
C TYR A 44 2.00 5.67 14.70
N GLN A 45 2.45 6.78 14.13
CA GLN A 45 1.99 7.27 12.85
C GLN A 45 3.05 8.07 12.10
N VAL A 46 3.15 7.79 10.80
CA VAL A 46 3.85 8.64 9.84
C VAL A 46 2.96 8.88 8.62
N LEU A 47 2.95 10.11 8.12
CA LEU A 47 2.18 10.50 6.95
C LEU A 47 3.08 10.65 5.72
N GLY A 48 2.66 10.11 4.59
CA GLY A 48 3.39 10.17 3.33
C GLY A 48 4.80 9.57 3.40
N SER A 49 4.99 8.51 4.20
CA SER A 49 6.27 7.83 4.32
C SER A 49 6.66 7.25 2.96
N VAL A 50 7.88 7.55 2.50
CA VAL A 50 8.40 7.09 1.21
C VAL A 50 9.07 5.75 1.41
N PHE A 51 8.62 4.74 0.68
CA PHE A 51 9.19 3.40 0.75
C PHE A 51 10.57 3.36 0.11
N GLY A 52 11.52 2.73 0.80
CA GLY A 52 12.90 2.74 0.37
C GLY A 52 13.78 1.78 1.15
N ALA A 53 14.97 2.25 1.50
CA ALA A 53 15.88 1.47 2.33
C ALA A 53 15.65 1.81 3.80
N GLY A 54 15.33 0.80 4.60
CA GLY A 54 15.18 0.93 6.05
C GLY A 54 13.73 0.80 6.48
N VAL A 55 13.48 1.14 7.75
CA VAL A 55 12.15 1.02 8.38
C VAL A 55 11.38 2.32 8.16
N GLU A 56 10.17 2.22 7.62
CA GLU A 56 9.32 3.38 7.34
C GLU A 56 8.46 3.86 8.50
N LEU A 57 8.17 3.02 9.50
CA LEU A 57 7.56 3.44 10.77
C LEU A 57 8.28 2.79 11.95
N ASN A 58 8.74 3.59 12.92
CA ASN A 58 9.49 3.14 14.09
C ASN A 58 9.18 3.95 15.36
N ALA A 59 10.03 3.84 16.41
CA ALA A 59 9.91 4.55 17.68
C ALA A 59 9.76 6.08 17.55
N ASP A 60 10.44 6.68 16.57
CA ASP A 60 10.46 8.13 16.36
C ASP A 60 9.08 8.66 15.89
N ASP A 61 8.21 7.77 15.40
CA ASP A 61 6.87 8.08 14.90
C ASP A 61 5.78 7.95 15.98
N PHE A 62 6.16 8.02 17.26
CA PHE A 62 5.23 7.95 18.38
C PHE A 62 4.16 9.06 18.29
N LEU A 63 2.88 8.65 18.40
CA LEU A 63 1.74 9.56 18.35
C LEU A 63 1.10 9.74 19.73
N ALA A 64 0.65 8.66 20.38
CA ALA A 64 -0.07 8.74 21.66
C ALA A 64 -0.02 7.42 22.45
N ASN A 65 -0.11 7.52 23.78
CA ASN A 65 -0.28 6.40 24.71
C ASN A 65 -1.10 6.83 25.94
N PRO A 66 -2.41 7.08 25.77
CA PRO A 66 -3.26 7.62 26.83
C PRO A 66 -3.40 6.66 28.02
N SER A 67 -3.44 5.35 27.78
CA SER A 67 -3.53 4.32 28.83
C SER A 67 -2.19 4.00 29.51
N GLY A 68 -1.07 4.54 29.02
CA GLY A 68 0.25 4.29 29.60
C GLY A 68 0.74 2.85 29.42
N TRP A 69 0.38 2.20 28.30
CA TRP A 69 0.85 0.86 27.96
C TRP A 69 2.37 0.79 27.90
N LEU A 70 2.92 -0.34 28.35
CA LEU A 70 4.35 -0.64 28.27
C LEU A 70 4.56 -1.57 27.08
N GLY A 71 5.50 -1.24 26.19
CA GLY A 71 5.72 -1.96 24.92
C GLY A 71 4.56 -1.79 23.94
N GLY A 72 4.44 -2.68 22.96
CA GLY A 72 3.53 -2.54 21.82
C GLY A 72 4.16 -1.85 20.61
N GLU A 73 5.49 -1.70 20.63
CA GLU A 73 6.23 -1.09 19.54
C GLU A 73 6.53 -2.12 18.45
N VAL A 74 6.04 -1.86 17.24
CA VAL A 74 6.26 -2.71 16.07
C VAL A 74 6.71 -1.84 14.91
N TRP A 75 7.91 -2.15 14.41
CA TRP A 75 8.50 -1.48 13.27
C TRP A 75 7.93 -2.02 11.97
N LEU A 76 7.73 -1.14 11.00
CA LEU A 76 7.17 -1.47 9.70
C LEU A 76 8.17 -1.14 8.60
N ASP A 77 8.49 -2.13 7.78
CA ASP A 77 9.39 -2.04 6.63
C ASP A 77 8.67 -2.59 5.39
N TYR A 78 8.63 -1.84 4.29
CA TYR A 78 8.12 -2.29 3.01
C TYR A 78 9.20 -2.28 1.94
N ASP A 79 9.55 -3.47 1.43
CA ASP A 79 10.50 -3.59 0.32
C ASP A 79 9.78 -3.48 -1.04
N PRO A 80 9.98 -2.37 -1.79
CA PRO A 80 9.33 -2.17 -3.08
C PRO A 80 9.84 -3.09 -4.20
N LEU A 81 10.95 -3.80 -3.99
CA LEU A 81 11.49 -4.75 -4.98
C LEU A 81 10.83 -6.13 -4.88
N THR A 82 10.45 -6.54 -3.67
CA THR A 82 9.83 -7.84 -3.40
C THR A 82 8.34 -7.74 -3.12
N ASN A 83 7.83 -6.53 -2.91
CA ASN A 83 6.48 -6.23 -2.43
C ASN A 83 6.15 -6.94 -1.12
N ILE A 84 7.14 -7.03 -0.23
CA ILE A 84 7.01 -7.64 1.08
C ILE A 84 6.91 -6.55 2.13
N LEU A 85 5.80 -6.55 2.86
CA LEU A 85 5.61 -5.78 4.08
C LEU A 85 6.09 -6.63 5.26
N THR A 86 6.99 -6.10 6.07
CA THR A 86 7.51 -6.73 7.29
C THR A 86 7.12 -5.92 8.52
N LEU A 87 6.60 -6.63 9.51
CA LEU A 87 6.32 -6.11 10.84
C LEU A 87 7.33 -6.75 11.80
N LEU A 88 8.07 -5.95 12.56
CA LEU A 88 9.09 -6.41 13.50
C LEU A 88 8.79 -5.89 14.91
N SER A 89 8.42 -6.79 15.82
CA SER A 89 8.19 -6.43 17.21
C SER A 89 9.49 -6.06 17.91
N GLN A 90 9.48 -4.97 18.68
CA GLN A 90 10.61 -4.54 19.50
C GLN A 90 10.55 -5.03 20.95
N ASP A 91 9.43 -5.64 21.34
CA ASP A 91 9.21 -6.15 22.69
C ASP A 91 8.40 -7.46 22.71
N ILE A 92 8.10 -7.92 23.93
CA ILE A 92 7.39 -9.17 24.22
C ILE A 92 6.12 -8.95 25.06
N MET A 93 5.58 -7.73 25.00
CA MET A 93 4.44 -7.33 25.83
C MET A 93 3.12 -7.89 25.30
N ASP A 94 2.12 -7.93 26.17
CA ASP A 94 0.81 -8.50 25.90
C ASP A 94 -0.26 -7.46 25.54
N PHE A 95 -1.09 -7.83 24.56
CA PHE A 95 -2.16 -7.00 24.02
C PHE A 95 -3.37 -7.85 23.64
N GLN A 96 -4.53 -7.20 23.55
CA GLN A 96 -5.78 -7.80 23.08
C GLN A 96 -5.99 -7.54 21.60
N THR A 97 -5.60 -6.35 21.15
CA THR A 97 -5.70 -5.92 19.77
C THR A 97 -4.39 -5.32 19.30
N PHE A 98 -3.98 -5.65 18.09
CA PHE A 98 -2.94 -4.94 17.37
C PHE A 98 -3.37 -4.73 15.92
N ASP A 99 -3.48 -3.46 15.52
CA ASP A 99 -3.90 -3.06 14.18
C ASP A 99 -2.77 -2.34 13.45
N VAL A 100 -2.59 -2.66 12.18
CA VAL A 100 -1.66 -1.98 11.28
C VAL A 100 -2.37 -1.53 10.03
N TRP A 101 -2.22 -0.25 9.69
CA TRP A 101 -2.84 0.36 8.53
C TRP A 101 -1.79 0.96 7.61
N LEU A 102 -1.92 0.67 6.31
CA LEU A 102 -1.28 1.41 5.24
C LEU A 102 -2.41 2.07 4.45
N SER A 103 -2.46 3.39 4.40
CA SER A 103 -3.52 4.14 3.74
C SER A 103 -2.97 5.17 2.78
N ASN A 104 -3.82 5.68 1.89
CA ASN A 104 -3.45 6.66 0.88
C ASN A 104 -2.21 6.25 0.06
N ILE A 105 -2.13 4.96 -0.30
CA ILE A 105 -0.98 4.41 -1.03
C ILE A 105 -0.86 5.08 -2.40
N VAL A 106 0.35 5.57 -2.70
CA VAL A 106 0.75 6.11 -3.99
C VAL A 106 1.57 5.06 -4.73
N PHE A 107 1.17 4.75 -5.97
CA PHE A 107 1.87 3.78 -6.80
C PHE A 107 2.81 4.45 -7.81
N ALA A 108 3.85 3.72 -8.21
CA ALA A 108 4.78 4.17 -9.23
C ALA A 108 4.15 4.24 -10.62
N GLU A 109 3.19 3.37 -10.91
CA GLU A 109 2.50 3.33 -12.19
C GLU A 109 1.06 3.83 -12.08
N THR A 110 0.66 4.66 -13.05
CA THR A 110 -0.73 5.14 -13.13
C THR A 110 -1.68 3.98 -13.43
N GLY A 111 -2.71 3.82 -12.59
CA GLY A 111 -3.70 2.75 -12.72
C GLY A 111 -3.29 1.45 -12.01
N GLN A 112 -2.14 1.40 -11.35
CA GLN A 112 -1.78 0.30 -10.49
C GLN A 112 -2.65 0.31 -9.22
N VAL A 113 -3.03 -0.88 -8.76
CA VAL A 113 -3.84 -1.12 -7.56
C VAL A 113 -3.38 -2.38 -6.85
N ILE A 114 -3.77 -2.53 -5.59
CA ILE A 114 -3.63 -3.78 -4.86
C ILE A 114 -4.66 -4.78 -5.38
N SER A 115 -4.18 -5.96 -5.75
CA SER A 115 -4.98 -7.08 -6.27
C SER A 115 -5.04 -8.28 -5.32
N GLY A 116 -4.14 -8.32 -4.33
CA GLY A 116 -4.11 -9.36 -3.32
C GLY A 116 -3.19 -9.02 -2.17
N PHE A 117 -3.42 -9.68 -1.04
CA PHE A 117 -2.65 -9.49 0.19
C PHE A 117 -2.66 -10.79 0.99
N SER A 118 -1.48 -11.33 1.31
CA SER A 118 -1.37 -12.65 1.96
C SER A 118 -0.21 -12.71 2.97
N VAL A 119 -0.36 -13.60 3.95
CA VAL A 119 0.70 -13.90 4.93
C VAL A 119 1.75 -14.80 4.28
N LEU A 120 3.03 -14.43 4.40
CA LEU A 120 4.17 -15.29 4.03
C LEU A 120 4.71 -16.02 5.25
N SER A 121 4.88 -15.30 6.35
CA SER A 121 5.33 -15.83 7.64
C SER A 121 4.70 -15.02 8.77
N ASN A 122 4.42 -15.67 9.88
CA ASN A 122 3.93 -15.00 11.07
C ASN A 122 4.56 -15.61 12.31
N ASN A 123 5.53 -14.88 12.85
CA ASN A 123 6.09 -15.10 14.18
C ASN A 123 6.04 -13.78 14.96
N LEU A 124 5.10 -12.88 14.68
CA LEU A 124 4.99 -11.60 15.38
C LEU A 124 4.42 -11.78 16.78
N ILE A 125 3.45 -12.69 16.92
CA ILE A 125 2.72 -12.94 18.16
C ILE A 125 2.70 -14.44 18.51
N ASN A 126 2.52 -14.75 19.79
CA ASN A 126 2.33 -16.11 20.27
C ASN A 126 0.89 -16.64 19.99
N ASN A 127 0.58 -17.82 20.52
CA ASN A 127 -0.77 -18.42 20.49
C ASN A 127 -1.31 -18.79 19.10
N ALA A 128 -0.46 -18.79 18.06
CA ALA A 128 -0.82 -19.14 16.68
C ALA A 128 -2.01 -18.33 16.11
N VAL A 129 -2.24 -17.13 16.65
CA VAL A 129 -3.29 -16.23 16.21
C VAL A 129 -2.97 -15.77 14.79
N GLN A 130 -3.91 -16.01 13.88
CA GLN A 130 -3.79 -15.57 12.49
C GLN A 130 -4.31 -14.14 12.35
N PRO A 131 -3.61 -13.27 11.62
CA PRO A 131 -4.11 -11.94 11.35
C PRO A 131 -5.31 -12.00 10.42
N VAL A 132 -6.26 -11.10 10.64
CA VAL A 132 -7.29 -10.77 9.66
C VAL A 132 -6.70 -9.75 8.70
N LEU A 133 -6.72 -10.06 7.41
CA LEU A 133 -6.21 -9.19 6.35
C LEU A 133 -7.36 -8.58 5.56
N ALA A 134 -7.30 -7.26 5.36
CA ALA A 134 -8.22 -6.55 4.49
C ALA A 134 -7.44 -5.57 3.59
N PHE A 135 -7.96 -5.34 2.38
CA PHE A 135 -7.36 -4.38 1.45
C PHE A 135 -8.41 -3.73 0.55
N THR A 136 -8.09 -2.54 0.09
CA THR A 136 -8.78 -1.85 -1.02
C THR A 136 -7.80 -1.65 -2.17
N ALA A 137 -8.16 -0.87 -3.18
CA ALA A 137 -7.25 -0.54 -4.27
C ALA A 137 -5.97 0.19 -3.81
N ASN A 138 -6.03 0.93 -2.69
CA ASN A 138 -4.96 1.82 -2.22
C ASN A 138 -4.80 1.84 -0.68
N SER A 139 -5.27 0.80 0.01
CA SER A 139 -5.07 0.65 1.45
C SER A 139 -4.98 -0.81 1.87
N LEU A 140 -4.26 -1.08 2.95
CA LEU A 140 -4.12 -2.37 3.61
C LEU A 140 -4.46 -2.23 5.10
N HIS A 141 -5.00 -3.30 5.68
CA HIS A 141 -5.22 -3.44 7.10
C HIS A 141 -4.85 -4.86 7.56
N ILE A 142 -4.10 -4.94 8.65
CA ILE A 142 -3.75 -6.17 9.36
C ILE A 142 -4.29 -6.02 10.76
N SER A 143 -5.11 -6.96 11.21
CA SER A 143 -5.67 -6.95 12.56
C SER A 143 -5.37 -8.26 13.28
N TYR A 144 -4.77 -8.16 14.45
CA TYR A 144 -4.64 -9.24 15.41
C TYR A 144 -5.58 -8.98 16.55
N ARG A 145 -6.38 -10.00 16.91
CA ARG A 145 -7.27 -9.94 18.05
C ARG A 145 -7.31 -11.29 18.76
N TYR A 146 -7.20 -11.27 20.09
CA TYR A 146 -7.31 -12.46 20.91
C TYR A 146 -7.88 -12.12 22.28
N ASP A 147 -8.58 -13.09 22.88
CA ASP A 147 -9.17 -13.01 24.21
C ASP A 147 -8.66 -14.23 25.03
N PRO A 148 -7.98 -14.04 26.17
CA PRO A 148 -7.84 -12.78 26.92
C PRO A 148 -6.74 -11.83 26.43
N VAL A 149 -5.56 -12.34 26.04
CA VAL A 149 -4.43 -11.55 25.48
C VAL A 149 -3.53 -12.44 24.62
N PHE A 150 -2.85 -11.85 23.63
CA PHE A 150 -1.67 -12.44 22.98
C PHE A 150 -0.42 -11.68 23.43
N ASN A 151 0.75 -12.28 23.31
CA ASN A 151 2.04 -11.59 23.49
C ASN A 151 2.71 -11.40 22.14
N PHE A 152 3.35 -10.26 21.96
CA PHE A 152 4.43 -10.16 21.00
C PHE A 152 5.58 -11.10 21.37
N THR A 153 6.38 -11.46 20.36
CA THR A 153 7.48 -12.44 20.53
C THR A 153 8.87 -11.80 20.41
N GLY A 154 8.97 -10.51 20.09
CA GLY A 154 10.19 -9.88 19.57
C GLY A 154 10.59 -10.38 18.18
N GLY A 155 9.72 -11.15 17.52
CA GLY A 155 9.91 -11.68 16.18
C GLY A 155 9.25 -10.80 15.12
N GLN A 156 9.02 -11.40 13.94
CA GLN A 156 8.46 -10.69 12.78
C GLN A 156 7.32 -11.44 12.10
N ALA A 157 6.48 -10.70 11.39
CA ALA A 157 5.57 -11.22 10.38
C ALA A 157 5.87 -10.56 9.03
N SER A 158 5.72 -11.32 7.95
CA SER A 158 5.93 -10.83 6.59
C SER A 158 4.73 -11.15 5.71
N PHE A 159 4.36 -10.21 4.85
CA PHE A 159 3.16 -10.26 4.02
C PHE A 159 3.49 -9.89 2.58
N LEU A 160 2.93 -10.64 1.63
CA LEU A 160 3.06 -10.34 0.22
C LEU A 160 1.92 -9.42 -0.22
N VAL A 161 2.28 -8.27 -0.80
CA VAL A 161 1.35 -7.36 -1.47
C VAL A 161 1.39 -7.63 -2.96
N GLN A 162 0.25 -8.02 -3.53
CA GLN A 162 0.13 -8.29 -4.96
C GLN A 162 -0.47 -7.06 -5.64
N LEU A 163 0.16 -6.67 -6.76
CA LEU A 163 -0.23 -5.50 -7.52
C LEU A 163 -0.76 -5.92 -8.89
N ALA A 164 -1.73 -5.18 -9.40
CA ALA A 164 -2.21 -5.32 -10.77
C ALA A 164 -2.46 -3.94 -11.37
N ASN A 165 -2.40 -3.88 -12.69
CA ASN A 165 -2.83 -2.69 -13.43
C ASN A 165 -4.33 -2.81 -13.70
N GLN A 166 -5.10 -1.81 -13.26
CA GLN A 166 -6.47 -1.65 -13.71
C GLN A 166 -6.47 -1.57 -15.24
N PRO A 167 -7.37 -2.29 -15.94
CA PRO A 167 -7.53 -2.10 -17.36
C PRO A 167 -7.89 -0.63 -17.59
N GLN A 168 -7.02 0.11 -18.29
CA GLN A 168 -7.35 1.47 -18.67
C GLN A 168 -8.67 1.43 -19.46
N ALA A 169 -9.62 2.29 -19.09
CA ALA A 169 -10.83 2.47 -19.89
C ALA A 169 -10.39 2.95 -21.27
N ILE A 170 -10.39 2.03 -22.25
CA ILE A 170 -10.06 2.36 -23.64
C ILE A 170 -11.09 3.42 -24.05
N PRO A 171 -10.67 4.66 -24.38
CA PRO A 171 -11.60 5.66 -24.87
C PRO A 171 -12.32 5.06 -26.07
N ALA A 172 -13.65 5.09 -26.07
CA ALA A 172 -14.42 4.62 -27.22
C ALA A 172 -13.82 5.26 -28.48
N PRO A 173 -13.53 4.48 -29.53
CA PRO A 173 -12.85 5.01 -30.70
C PRO A 173 -13.64 6.20 -31.23
N ALA A 174 -12.94 7.27 -31.61
CA ALA A 174 -13.55 8.51 -32.10
C ALA A 174 -14.54 8.28 -33.26
N THR A 175 -14.45 7.12 -33.93
CA THR A 175 -15.41 6.63 -34.92
C THR A 175 -16.85 6.55 -34.38
N LEU A 176 -17.07 6.19 -33.11
CA LEU A 176 -18.40 6.19 -32.47
C LEU A 176 -18.95 7.61 -32.30
N ALA A 177 -18.10 8.58 -31.95
CA ALA A 177 -18.49 9.99 -31.87
C ALA A 177 -18.83 10.56 -33.25
N ILE A 178 -18.07 10.19 -34.29
CA ILE A 178 -18.33 10.57 -35.69
C ILE A 178 -19.63 9.93 -36.19
N PHE A 179 -19.91 8.67 -35.83
CA PHE A 179 -21.15 7.99 -36.22
C PHE A 179 -22.38 8.64 -35.58
N MET A 180 -22.29 9.01 -34.30
CA MET A 180 -23.35 9.71 -33.57
C MET A 180 -23.62 11.11 -34.15
N LEU A 181 -22.56 11.84 -34.53
CA LEU A 181 -22.69 13.12 -35.23
C LEU A 181 -23.32 12.93 -36.62
N ALA A 182 -22.89 11.93 -37.41
CA ALA A 182 -23.47 11.65 -38.72
C ALA A 182 -24.97 11.30 -38.63
N LEU A 183 -25.38 10.52 -37.64
CA LEU A 183 -26.79 10.18 -37.38
C LEU A 183 -27.62 11.40 -36.95
N ALA A 184 -27.05 12.28 -36.12
CA ALA A 184 -27.71 13.53 -35.74
C ALA A 184 -27.90 14.48 -36.94
N TRP A 185 -26.91 14.58 -37.82
CA TRP A 185 -27.01 15.33 -39.06
C TRP A 185 -28.06 14.74 -40.00
N LEU A 186 -28.09 13.42 -40.22
CA LEU A 186 -29.15 12.80 -41.04
C LEU A 186 -30.56 12.99 -40.46
N GLY A 187 -30.73 13.00 -39.14
CA GLY A 187 -32.02 13.26 -38.49
C GLY A 187 -32.51 14.70 -38.67
N ILE A 188 -31.60 15.68 -38.65
CA ILE A 188 -31.92 17.11 -38.82
C ILE A 188 -32.24 17.43 -40.29
N PHE A 189 -31.49 16.87 -41.23
CA PHE A 189 -31.70 17.12 -42.66
C PHE A 189 -32.83 16.27 -43.26
N GLY A 190 -33.06 15.06 -42.75
CA GLY A 190 -34.19 14.21 -43.16
C GLY A 190 -35.56 14.77 -42.77
N ARG A 191 -35.64 15.55 -41.68
CA ARG A 191 -36.88 16.25 -41.27
C ARG A 191 -37.23 17.47 -42.13
N ARG A 192 -36.29 18.02 -42.91
CA ARG A 192 -36.54 19.17 -43.79
C ARG A 192 -36.98 18.80 -45.21
N ALA A 193 -36.94 17.52 -45.59
CA ALA A 193 -37.36 17.06 -46.92
C ALA A 193 -38.88 16.77 -47.05
N LYS A 194 -39.68 17.12 -46.04
CA LYS A 194 -41.16 17.05 -46.06
C LYS A 194 -41.77 18.39 -45.66
N LEU A 195 -41.59 19.41 -46.49
CA LEU A 195 -42.41 20.63 -46.54
C LEU A 195 -42.54 21.06 -48.00
#